data_AF-A0A6J0NTT5-F1
#
_entry.id   AF-A0A6J0NTT5-F1
#
_cell.length_a   1.000
_cell.length_b   1.000
_cell.length_c   1.000
_cell.angle_alpha   90.00
_cell.angle_beta   90.00
_cell.angle_gamma   90.00
#
_symmetry.space_group_name_H-M   'P 1'
#
loop_
_entity.id
_entity.type
_entity.pdbx_description
1 polymer ?
#
loop_
_entity_poly.entity_id
_entity_poly.type
_entity_poly.pdbx_seq_one_letter_code
_entity_poly.pdbx_strand_id
1 'polypeptide(L)'
;MAQSSSSSTIGNKREKIVLCHCNRKTKVIQAWTDTNPGRRFYTCVGRKVSTGYESCDFFRWYDVKTPHGWQYTALLAARDVMNQQRDEIRDLRNQVRALSLENEGIGLTPDLECEACEAHKRKVEALEKEVLVLNERRMVYRNALIASSIGVTVVIGVFMGISKWKKAIVVI
;
A
#
# COMPACT_ATOMS: atom_id res chain seq x y z
N MET A 1 -39.56 22.04 -45.68
CA MET A 1 -39.40 20.86 -44.80
C MET A 1 -39.08 19.67 -45.69
N ALA A 2 -37.84 19.18 -45.70
CA ALA A 2 -37.43 18.04 -46.52
C ALA A 2 -37.38 16.78 -45.64
N GLN A 3 -38.26 15.82 -45.92
CA GLN A 3 -38.26 14.51 -45.27
C GLN A 3 -37.18 13.64 -45.91
N SER A 4 -36.14 13.30 -45.14
CA SER A 4 -35.15 12.29 -45.55
C SER A 4 -35.66 10.92 -45.13
N SER A 5 -36.11 10.12 -46.11
CA SER A 5 -36.47 8.71 -45.91
C SER A 5 -35.18 7.87 -45.84
N SER A 6 -34.66 7.66 -44.65
CA SER A 6 -33.55 6.72 -44.42
C SER A 6 -34.06 5.28 -44.52
N SER A 7 -33.91 4.67 -45.69
CA SER A 7 -34.12 3.23 -45.89
C SER A 7 -32.94 2.46 -45.32
N SER A 8 -33.03 2.05 -44.06
CA SER A 8 -32.10 1.09 -43.47
C SER A 8 -32.46 -0.30 -44.00
N THR A 9 -31.74 -0.77 -45.02
CA THR A 9 -31.72 -2.18 -45.41
C THR A 9 -31.04 -2.95 -44.28
N ILE A 10 -31.82 -3.35 -43.28
CA ILE A 10 -31.43 -4.35 -42.29
C ILE A 10 -31.33 -5.67 -43.05
N GLY A 11 -30.15 -5.90 -43.63
CA GLY A 11 -29.78 -7.15 -44.25
C GLY A 11 -29.87 -8.24 -43.20
N ASN A 12 -30.90 -9.07 -43.34
CA ASN A 12 -31.21 -10.22 -42.51
C ASN A 12 -30.07 -11.26 -42.68
N LYS A 13 -28.92 -11.05 -41.99
CA LYS A 13 -27.79 -11.98 -41.96
C LYS A 13 -28.25 -13.23 -41.23
N ARG A 14 -28.77 -14.20 -41.99
CA ARG A 14 -28.86 -15.58 -41.52
C ARG A 14 -27.44 -16.02 -41.15
N GLU A 15 -27.12 -16.02 -39.87
CA GLU A 15 -25.85 -16.54 -39.37
C GLU A 15 -25.72 -17.97 -39.89
N LYS A 16 -24.76 -18.20 -40.78
CA LYS A 16 -24.48 -19.55 -41.28
C LYS A 16 -23.98 -20.36 -40.08
N ILE A 17 -24.83 -21.27 -39.58
CA ILE A 17 -24.45 -22.21 -38.54
C ILE A 17 -23.39 -23.14 -39.13
N VAL A 18 -22.17 -23.06 -38.61
CA VAL A 18 -21.07 -23.97 -38.97
C VAL A 18 -21.03 -25.11 -37.96
N LEU A 19 -21.00 -26.34 -38.46
CA LEU A 19 -20.89 -27.56 -37.66
C LEU A 19 -19.48 -28.12 -37.75
N CYS A 20 -18.97 -28.66 -36.64
CA CYS A 20 -17.70 -29.39 -36.62
C CYS A 20 -17.88 -30.86 -37.05
N HIS A 21 -16.80 -31.64 -37.09
CA HIS A 21 -16.83 -33.08 -37.40
C HIS A 21 -17.68 -33.92 -36.43
N CYS A 22 -17.99 -33.40 -35.24
CA CYS A 22 -18.89 -34.04 -34.28
C CYS A 22 -20.37 -33.67 -34.50
N ASN A 23 -20.72 -32.97 -35.59
CA ASN A 23 -22.04 -32.39 -35.87
C ASN A 23 -22.55 -31.42 -34.78
N ARG A 24 -21.64 -30.75 -34.08
CA ARG A 24 -21.95 -29.74 -33.06
C ARG A 24 -21.70 -28.33 -33.59
N LYS A 25 -22.47 -27.35 -33.12
CA LYS A 25 -22.25 -25.93 -33.45
C LYS A 25 -20.84 -25.51 -33.01
N THR A 26 -20.09 -24.91 -33.93
CA THR A 26 -18.76 -24.38 -33.64
C THR A 26 -18.83 -23.07 -32.89
N LYS A 27 -17.79 -22.76 -32.11
CA LYS A 27 -17.56 -21.42 -31.56
C LYS A 27 -16.56 -20.66 -32.42
N VAL A 28 -16.65 -19.34 -32.42
CA VAL A 28 -15.67 -18.46 -33.06
C VAL A 28 -14.67 -18.00 -32.01
N ILE A 29 -13.38 -18.23 -32.25
CA ILE A 29 -12.28 -17.79 -31.40
C ILE A 29 -11.37 -16.86 -32.20
N GLN A 30 -10.77 -15.89 -31.52
CA GLN A 30 -9.74 -15.01 -32.06
C GLN A 30 -8.36 -15.65 -31.90
N ALA A 31 -7.63 -15.78 -33.00
CA ALA A 31 -6.23 -16.16 -32.99
C ALA A 31 -5.38 -14.99 -32.49
N TRP A 32 -4.41 -15.34 -31.67
CA TRP A 32 -3.36 -14.46 -31.21
C TRP A 32 -2.05 -15.15 -31.57
N THR A 33 -1.75 -15.24 -32.86
CA THR A 33 -0.43 -15.69 -33.33
C THR A 33 0.20 -14.56 -34.11
N ASP A 34 1.52 -14.55 -34.24
CA ASP A 34 2.22 -13.44 -34.89
C ASP A 34 1.82 -13.32 -36.37
N THR A 35 1.48 -14.44 -37.00
CA THR A 35 1.00 -14.50 -38.38
C THR A 35 -0.49 -14.18 -38.53
N ASN A 36 -1.29 -14.33 -37.47
CA ASN A 36 -2.75 -14.14 -37.53
C ASN A 36 -3.28 -13.39 -36.29
N PRO A 37 -2.75 -12.22 -35.93
CA PRO A 37 -3.19 -11.48 -34.76
C PRO A 37 -4.59 -10.95 -35.03
N GLY A 38 -5.49 -11.29 -34.11
CA GLY A 38 -6.88 -10.86 -34.16
C GLY A 38 -7.76 -11.54 -35.20
N ARG A 39 -7.23 -12.47 -35.99
CA ARG A 39 -8.02 -13.19 -37.00
C ARG A 39 -8.88 -14.27 -36.35
N ARG A 40 -10.15 -14.36 -36.71
CA ARG A 40 -11.07 -15.31 -36.08
C ARG A 40 -11.21 -16.60 -36.87
N PHE A 41 -11.43 -17.70 -36.16
CA PHE A 41 -11.67 -19.02 -36.72
C PHE A 41 -12.78 -19.76 -35.96
N TYR A 42 -13.48 -20.64 -36.66
CA TYR A 42 -14.40 -21.61 -36.10
C TYR A 42 -13.62 -22.81 -35.55
N THR A 43 -13.99 -23.25 -34.36
CA THR A 43 -13.43 -24.45 -33.72
C THR A 43 -14.50 -25.28 -33.04
N CYS A 44 -14.21 -26.57 -32.83
CA CYS A 44 -15.04 -27.44 -32.01
C CYS A 44 -15.12 -26.90 -30.58
N VAL A 45 -16.32 -26.94 -29.99
CA VAL A 45 -16.53 -26.55 -28.58
C VAL A 45 -16.04 -27.62 -27.63
N GLY A 46 -15.96 -28.88 -28.08
CA GLY A 46 -15.74 -30.05 -27.23
C GLY A 46 -16.92 -30.35 -26.30
N ARG A 47 -16.90 -31.50 -25.63
CA ARG A 47 -17.89 -31.91 -24.62
C ARG A 47 -17.24 -32.83 -23.59
N LYS A 48 -17.63 -32.66 -22.32
CA LYS A 48 -17.28 -33.61 -21.25
C LYS A 48 -18.05 -34.93 -21.42
N VAL A 49 -17.33 -36.04 -21.42
CA VAL A 49 -17.85 -37.41 -21.50
C VAL A 49 -17.37 -38.22 -20.29
N SER A 50 -17.92 -39.42 -20.05
CA SER A 50 -17.55 -40.25 -18.89
C SER A 50 -16.06 -40.59 -18.85
N THR A 51 -15.41 -40.68 -20.01
CA THR A 51 -13.99 -40.98 -20.17
C THR A 51 -13.08 -39.74 -20.24
N GLY A 52 -13.63 -38.53 -20.05
CA GLY A 52 -12.86 -37.28 -20.07
C GLY A 52 -13.49 -36.20 -20.93
N TYR A 53 -12.79 -35.73 -21.95
CA TYR A 53 -13.22 -34.64 -22.82
C TYR A 53 -13.08 -35.03 -24.29
N GLU A 54 -14.18 -34.95 -25.04
CA GLU A 54 -14.22 -35.30 -26.45
C GLU A 54 -14.28 -34.01 -27.29
N SER A 55 -13.29 -33.83 -28.17
CA SER A 55 -13.22 -32.74 -29.15
C SER A 55 -12.61 -33.25 -30.44
N CYS A 56 -12.98 -32.63 -31.57
CA CYS A 56 -12.28 -32.82 -32.85
C CYS A 56 -11.43 -31.60 -33.17
N ASP A 57 -10.51 -31.78 -34.10
CA ASP A 57 -9.56 -30.79 -34.63
C ASP A 57 -10.16 -29.88 -35.71
N PHE A 58 -11.50 -29.79 -35.78
CA PHE A 58 -12.18 -28.94 -36.75
C PHE A 58 -11.67 -27.49 -36.66
N PHE A 59 -11.14 -27.00 -37.78
CA PHE A 59 -10.64 -25.65 -37.93
C PHE A 59 -11.11 -25.03 -39.24
N ARG A 60 -11.62 -23.80 -39.19
CA ARG A 60 -11.95 -23.02 -40.39
C ARG A 60 -11.87 -21.53 -40.13
N TRP A 61 -11.23 -20.77 -41.01
CA TRP A 61 -11.20 -19.31 -40.89
C TRP A 61 -12.61 -18.70 -40.97
N TYR A 62 -12.92 -17.83 -40.01
CA TYR A 62 -14.14 -17.00 -40.00
C TYR A 62 -13.91 -15.77 -40.88
N ASP A 63 -12.77 -15.10 -40.69
CA ASP A 63 -12.38 -13.94 -41.48
C ASP A 63 -11.71 -14.41 -42.80
N VAL A 64 -12.31 -14.03 -43.92
CA VAL A 64 -11.87 -14.44 -45.26
C VAL A 64 -10.49 -13.89 -45.59
N LYS A 65 -10.21 -12.64 -45.22
CA LYS A 65 -8.93 -11.97 -45.50
C LYS A 65 -7.95 -12.19 -44.36
N THR A 66 -6.68 -12.34 -44.71
CA THR A 66 -5.58 -12.28 -43.75
C THR A 66 -5.42 -10.86 -43.20
N PRO A 67 -5.07 -10.68 -41.92
CA PRO A 67 -4.67 -9.40 -41.36
C PRO A 67 -3.51 -8.81 -42.16
N HIS A 68 -3.57 -7.51 -42.46
CA HIS A 68 -2.50 -6.79 -43.15
C HIS A 68 -2.57 -5.29 -42.84
N GLY A 69 -1.50 -4.57 -43.19
CA GLY A 69 -1.40 -3.12 -43.02
C GLY A 69 -1.27 -2.68 -41.57
N TRP A 70 -1.64 -1.42 -41.31
CA TRP A 70 -1.43 -0.77 -40.01
C TRP A 70 -2.21 -1.42 -38.86
N GLN A 71 -3.36 -2.05 -39.14
CA GLN A 71 -4.16 -2.72 -38.11
C GLN A 71 -3.44 -3.96 -37.56
N TYR A 72 -2.80 -4.73 -38.45
CA TYR A 72 -1.99 -5.89 -38.07
C TYR A 72 -0.82 -5.47 -37.18
N THR A 73 -0.07 -4.43 -37.58
CA THR A 73 1.08 -3.95 -36.81
C THR A 73 0.65 -3.37 -35.47
N ALA A 74 -0.47 -2.64 -35.42
CA ALA A 74 -1.01 -2.10 -34.17
C ALA A 74 -1.45 -3.20 -33.20
N LEU A 75 -2.08 -4.27 -33.70
CA LEU A 75 -2.48 -5.41 -32.87
C LEU A 75 -1.28 -6.17 -32.29
N LEU A 76 -0.21 -6.34 -33.07
CA LEU A 76 1.03 -6.94 -32.55
C LEU A 76 1.67 -6.07 -31.49
N ALA A 77 1.87 -4.78 -31.78
CA ALA A 77 2.47 -3.85 -30.82
C ALA A 77 1.66 -3.80 -29.51
N ALA A 78 0.33 -3.71 -29.59
CA ALA A 78 -0.53 -3.71 -28.41
C ALA A 78 -0.42 -5.01 -27.61
N ARG A 79 -0.30 -6.15 -28.30
CA ARG A 79 -0.12 -7.46 -27.68
C ARG A 79 1.21 -7.56 -26.94
N ASP A 80 2.29 -7.09 -27.56
CA ASP A 80 3.62 -7.12 -26.97
C ASP A 80 3.68 -6.26 -25.71
N VAL A 81 3.06 -5.07 -25.74
CA VAL A 81 2.89 -4.22 -24.56
C VAL A 81 2.10 -4.94 -23.45
N MET A 82 0.98 -5.60 -23.77
CA MET A 82 0.20 -6.33 -22.77
C MET A 82 0.99 -7.50 -22.15
N ASN A 83 1.80 -8.20 -22.96
CA ASN A 83 2.64 -9.29 -22.47
C ASN A 83 3.74 -8.75 -21.55
N GLN A 84 4.42 -7.68 -21.94
CA GLN A 84 5.43 -7.03 -21.12
C GLN A 84 4.84 -6.58 -19.78
N GLN A 85 3.69 -5.88 -19.79
CA GLN A 85 3.02 -5.45 -18.57
C GLN A 85 2.63 -6.64 -17.67
N ARG A 86 2.20 -7.76 -18.25
CA ARG A 86 1.87 -8.97 -17.48
C ARG A 86 3.11 -9.56 -16.81
N ASP A 87 4.24 -9.57 -17.50
CA ASP A 87 5.51 -10.04 -16.96
C ASP A 87 6.03 -9.12 -15.85
N GLU A 88 5.96 -7.80 -16.03
CA GLU A 88 6.28 -6.83 -14.97
C GLU A 88 5.39 -7.01 -13.74
N ILE A 89 4.07 -7.20 -13.92
CA ILE A 89 3.15 -7.47 -12.81
C ILE A 89 3.50 -8.78 -12.10
N ARG A 90 3.85 -9.82 -12.85
CA ARG A 90 4.26 -11.11 -12.28
C ARG A 90 5.52 -10.94 -11.44
N ASP A 91 6.50 -10.23 -11.96
CA ASP A 91 7.79 -10.04 -11.31
C ASP A 91 7.66 -9.16 -10.06
N LEU A 92 6.90 -8.07 -10.14
CA LEU A 92 6.57 -7.24 -8.97
C LEU A 92 5.82 -8.03 -7.89
N ARG A 93 4.86 -8.87 -8.28
CA ARG A 93 4.16 -9.75 -7.31
C ARG A 93 5.10 -10.76 -6.65
N ASN A 94 6.07 -11.29 -7.40
CA ASN A 94 7.08 -12.17 -6.86
C ASN A 94 8.01 -11.44 -5.88
N GLN A 95 8.42 -10.21 -6.22
CA GLN A 95 9.22 -9.36 -5.33
C GLN A 95 8.47 -9.01 -4.05
N VAL A 96 7.20 -8.59 -4.15
CA VAL A 96 6.36 -8.31 -2.98
C VAL A 96 6.24 -9.56 -2.10
N ARG A 97 6.01 -10.74 -2.70
CA ARG A 97 5.95 -12.00 -1.94
C ARG A 97 7.27 -12.30 -1.24
N ALA A 98 8.40 -12.12 -1.92
CA ALA A 98 9.73 -12.35 -1.34
C ALA A 98 10.01 -11.39 -0.18
N LEU A 99 9.74 -10.09 -0.35
CA LEU A 99 9.90 -9.07 0.69
C LEU A 99 8.96 -9.30 1.88
N SER A 100 7.73 -9.77 1.64
CA SER A 100 6.82 -10.15 2.73
C SER A 100 7.39 -11.30 3.55
N LEU A 101 7.96 -12.33 2.91
CA LEU A 101 8.62 -13.42 3.62
C LEU A 101 9.88 -12.96 4.36
N GLU A 102 10.65 -12.02 3.78
CA GLU A 102 11.82 -11.43 4.44
C GLU A 102 11.42 -10.61 5.67
N ASN A 103 10.37 -9.78 5.57
CA ASN A 103 9.84 -9.03 6.71
C ASN A 103 9.27 -9.93 7.81
N GLU A 104 8.62 -11.04 7.45
CA GLU A 104 8.20 -12.06 8.40
C GLU A 104 9.42 -12.78 9.04
N GLY A 105 10.51 -12.96 8.28
CA GLY A 105 11.79 -13.50 8.77
C GLY A 105 12.59 -12.54 9.65
N ILE A 106 12.50 -11.22 9.43
CA ILE A 106 13.10 -10.18 10.29
C ILE A 106 12.33 -10.07 11.62
N GLY A 107 11.03 -10.42 11.65
CA GLY A 107 10.27 -10.59 12.88
C GLY A 107 10.77 -11.72 13.81
N LEU A 108 11.76 -12.51 13.37
CA LEU A 108 12.42 -13.58 14.12
C LEU A 108 13.81 -13.23 14.67
N THR A 109 14.17 -11.95 14.77
CA THR A 109 15.16 -11.48 15.77
C THR A 109 14.51 -10.89 17.05
N PRO A 110 13.66 -11.62 17.82
CA PRO A 110 13.20 -11.15 19.12
C PRO A 110 14.36 -10.84 20.05
N ASP A 111 15.45 -11.59 19.98
CA ASP A 111 16.44 -11.60 21.06
C ASP A 111 17.23 -10.29 21.16
N LEU A 112 17.61 -9.70 20.01
CA LEU A 112 18.41 -8.45 19.98
C LEU A 112 17.55 -7.18 20.16
N GLU A 113 16.35 -7.14 19.59
CA GLU A 113 15.43 -6.01 19.78
C GLU A 113 14.84 -6.00 21.19
N CYS A 114 14.55 -7.17 21.77
CA CYS A 114 14.05 -7.29 23.14
C CYS A 114 15.10 -6.87 24.17
N GLU A 115 16.37 -7.29 24.01
CA GLU A 115 17.45 -6.90 24.95
C GLU A 115 17.70 -5.38 24.95
N ALA A 116 17.73 -4.75 23.77
CA ALA A 116 17.91 -3.30 23.66
C ALA A 116 16.71 -2.54 24.25
N CYS A 117 15.48 -3.00 23.99
CA CYS A 117 14.26 -2.41 24.52
C CYS A 117 14.18 -2.54 26.05
N GLU A 118 14.51 -3.71 26.60
CA GLU A 118 14.58 -3.94 28.04
C GLU A 118 15.67 -3.09 28.72
N ALA A 119 16.86 -3.01 28.11
CA ALA A 119 17.94 -2.16 28.62
C ALA A 119 17.53 -0.67 28.62
N HIS A 120 16.83 -0.22 27.60
CA HIS A 120 16.30 1.15 27.54
C HIS A 120 15.24 1.38 28.61
N LYS A 121 14.32 0.43 28.82
CA LYS A 121 13.30 0.50 29.86
C LYS A 121 13.93 0.61 31.26
N ARG A 122 14.93 -0.22 31.57
CA ARG A 122 15.66 -0.15 32.85
C ARG A 122 16.35 1.19 33.07
N LYS A 123 16.94 1.77 32.01
CA LYS A 123 17.55 3.11 32.08
C LYS A 123 16.51 4.20 32.35
N VAL A 124 15.35 4.14 31.71
CA VAL A 124 14.24 5.09 31.95
C VAL A 124 13.77 4.99 33.40
N GLU A 125 13.52 3.79 33.91
CA GLU A 125 13.09 3.58 35.31
C GLU A 125 14.16 4.05 36.31
N ALA A 126 15.45 3.91 36.00
CA ALA A 126 16.54 4.42 36.83
C ALA A 126 16.58 5.96 36.82
N LEU A 127 16.49 6.58 35.64
CA LEU A 127 16.44 8.03 35.47
C LEU A 127 15.22 8.64 36.18
N GLU A 128 14.06 8.00 36.12
CA GLU A 128 12.86 8.47 36.84
C GLU A 128 13.07 8.49 38.35
N LYS A 129 13.72 7.47 38.91
CA LYS A 129 14.07 7.43 40.34
C LYS A 129 15.08 8.53 40.70
N GLU A 130 16.09 8.76 39.86
CA GLU A 130 17.07 9.84 40.08
C GLU A 130 16.41 11.22 40.04
N VAL A 131 15.52 11.46 39.09
CA VAL A 131 14.76 12.72 38.99
C VAL A 131 13.90 12.94 40.23
N LEU A 132 13.27 11.89 40.76
CA LEU A 132 12.45 11.99 41.97
C LEU A 132 13.29 12.40 43.18
N VAL A 133 14.44 11.75 43.39
CA VAL A 133 15.38 12.08 44.48
C VAL A 133 15.94 13.50 44.34
N LEU A 134 16.30 13.90 43.11
CA LEU A 134 16.79 15.26 42.85
C LEU A 134 15.70 16.31 43.09
N ASN A 135 14.44 16.00 42.76
CA ASN A 135 13.32 16.90 43.02
C ASN A 135 13.06 17.09 44.52
N GLU A 136 13.13 16.02 45.32
CA GLU A 136 13.05 16.12 46.78
C GLU A 136 14.17 16.98 47.35
N ARG A 137 15.42 16.74 46.95
CA ARG A 137 16.57 17.56 47.37
C ARG A 137 16.38 19.03 46.99
N ARG A 138 15.98 19.30 45.75
CA ARG A 138 15.68 20.66 45.26
C ARG A 138 14.60 21.33 46.12
N MET A 139 13.56 20.60 46.52
CA MET A 139 12.49 21.12 47.36
C MET A 139 13.00 21.50 48.76
N VAL A 140 13.85 20.67 49.35
CA VAL A 140 14.50 20.95 50.64
C VAL A 140 15.36 22.21 50.56
N TYR A 141 16.23 22.32 49.55
CA TYR A 141 17.07 23.52 49.38
C TYR A 141 16.25 24.79 49.16
N ARG A 142 15.20 24.71 48.34
CA ARG A 142 14.29 25.84 48.12
C ARG A 142 13.63 26.28 49.42
N ASN A 143 13.13 25.35 50.23
CA ASN A 143 12.50 25.66 51.50
C ASN A 143 13.50 26.26 52.51
N ALA A 144 14.73 25.76 52.55
CA ALA A 144 15.79 26.31 53.40
C ALA A 144 16.18 27.74 53.00
N LEU A 145 16.30 28.02 51.70
CA LEU A 145 16.55 29.38 51.19
C LEU A 145 15.41 30.35 51.53
N ILE A 146 14.15 29.89 51.41
CA ILE A 146 12.98 30.69 51.80
C ILE A 146 13.03 30.98 53.30
N ALA A 147 13.25 29.98 54.15
CA ALA A 147 13.32 30.17 55.60
C ALA A 147 14.46 31.12 56.01
N SER A 148 15.64 30.96 55.41
CA SER A 148 16.80 31.84 55.66
C SER A 148 16.53 33.29 55.25
N SER A 149 15.94 33.52 54.07
CA SER A 149 15.61 34.88 53.60
C SER A 149 14.55 35.57 54.47
N ILE A 150 13.55 34.83 54.96
CA ILE A 150 12.60 35.34 55.96
C ILE A 150 13.32 35.69 57.26
N GLY A 151 14.21 34.82 57.75
CA GLY A 151 15.00 35.12 58.94
C GLY A 151 15.84 36.40 58.81
N VAL A 152 16.53 36.57 57.67
CA VAL A 152 17.34 37.76 57.38
C VAL A 152 16.48 39.03 57.33
N THR A 153 15.31 38.98 56.69
CA THR A 153 14.41 40.16 56.62
C THR A 153 13.89 40.58 57.99
N VAL A 154 13.55 39.63 58.87
CA VAL A 154 13.13 39.92 60.26
C VAL A 154 14.27 40.59 61.05
N VAL A 155 15.50 40.06 60.98
CA VAL A 155 16.65 40.62 61.70
C VAL A 155 16.97 42.04 61.23
N ILE A 156 16.97 42.29 59.93
CA ILE A 156 17.17 43.63 59.37
C ILE A 156 16.05 44.58 59.85
N GLY A 157 14.80 44.12 59.85
CA GLY A 157 13.65 44.88 60.35
C GLY A 157 13.81 45.31 61.82
N VAL A 158 14.20 44.38 62.70
CA VAL A 158 14.47 44.67 64.12
C VAL A 158 15.61 45.67 64.27
N PHE A 159 16.71 45.50 63.53
CA PHE A 159 17.87 46.41 63.61
C PHE A 159 17.51 47.83 63.16
N MET A 160 16.74 47.97 62.07
CA MET A 160 16.22 49.27 61.62
C MET A 160 15.27 49.90 62.64
N GLY A 161 14.40 49.11 63.29
CA GLY A 161 13.48 49.57 64.33
C GLY A 161 14.22 50.11 65.56
N ILE A 162 15.20 49.36 66.07
CA ILE A 162 16.06 49.77 67.19
C ILE A 162 16.82 51.06 66.83
N SER A 163 17.35 51.14 65.61
CA SER A 163 18.06 52.34 65.13
C SER A 163 17.16 53.58 65.06
N LYS A 164 15.88 53.42 64.68
CA LYS A 164 14.90 54.52 64.71
C LYS A 164 14.53 54.93 66.14
N TRP A 165 14.32 53.97 67.04
CA TRP A 165 14.04 54.23 68.46
C TRP A 165 15.18 54.98 69.15
N LYS A 166 16.43 54.55 68.93
CA LYS A 166 17.61 55.24 69.46
C LYS A 166 17.71 56.68 68.95
N LYS A 167 17.42 56.92 67.66
CA LYS A 167 17.38 58.29 67.10
C LYS A 167 16.25 59.13 67.70
N ALA A 168 15.08 58.55 67.96
CA ALA A 168 13.96 59.27 68.57
C ALA A 168 14.24 59.66 70.03
N ILE A 169 14.91 58.81 70.81
CA ILE A 169 15.29 59.08 72.21
C ILE A 169 16.34 60.20 72.32
N VAL A 170 17.25 60.30 71.35
CA VAL A 170 18.31 61.34 71.33
C VAL A 170 17.77 62.73 70.94
N VAL A 171 16.55 62.83 70.42
CA VAL A 171 15.91 64.07 69.95
C VAL A 171 14.89 64.63 70.96
N ILE A 172 14.69 63.96 72.11
CA ILE A 172 13.89 64.42 73.26
C ILE A 172 14.84 64.91 74.35
#